data_AF-A0AAU7AAD6-F1
#
_entry.id   AF-A0AAU7AAD6-F1
#
_cell.length_a   1.000
_cell.length_b   1.000
_cell.length_c   1.000
_cell.angle_alpha   90.00
_cell.angle_beta   90.00
_cell.angle_gamma   90.00
#
_symmetry.space_group_name_H-M   'P 1'
#
loop_
_entity.id
_entity.type
_entity.pdbx_description
1 polymer ?
#
loop_
_entity_poly.entity_id
_entity_poly.type
_entity_poly.pdbx_seq_one_letter_code
_entity_poly.pdbx_strand_id
1 'polypeptide(L)'
;MVYFLTLRPVNSKTNKDIKKLVRPIKRAAHAHNYAVELHPTNKYGQRDLHLHILIETTNIQQFKQRLQYFLSGWELAYIQTARQPLNALSYMSRQNNAEPVHYKGNLAALCEL
;
A
#
# COMPACT_ATOMS: atom_id res chain seq x y z
N MET A 1 -12.54 6.59 7.19
CA MET A 1 -12.05 5.33 7.81
C MET A 1 -10.76 4.95 7.12
N VAL A 2 -9.79 4.42 7.86
CA VAL A 2 -8.49 4.03 7.30
C VAL A 2 -8.43 2.52 7.13
N TYR A 3 -7.94 2.09 5.96
CA TYR A 3 -7.73 0.68 5.65
C TYR A 3 -6.26 0.40 5.42
N PHE A 4 -5.83 -0.78 5.86
CA PHE A 4 -4.54 -1.35 5.56
C PHE A 4 -4.73 -2.50 4.56
N LEU A 5 -3.98 -2.47 3.47
CA LEU A 5 -4.04 -3.43 2.39
C LEU A 5 -2.64 -3.98 2.11
N THR A 6 -2.59 -5.26 1.73
CA THR A 6 -1.37 -5.88 1.21
C THR A 6 -1.62 -6.35 -0.22
N LEU A 7 -0.81 -5.86 -1.16
CA LEU A 7 -0.81 -6.35 -2.54
C LEU A 7 0.42 -7.21 -2.81
N ARG A 8 0.25 -8.26 -3.62
CA ARG A 8 1.35 -9.11 -4.12
C ARG A 8 1.35 -9.15 -5.64
N PRO A 9 2.51 -9.24 -6.30
CA PRO A 9 2.54 -9.36 -7.75
C PRO A 9 2.11 -10.78 -8.16
N VAL A 10 1.27 -10.89 -9.20
CA VAL A 10 0.75 -12.18 -9.69
C VAL A 10 1.82 -12.98 -10.45
N ASN A 11 2.79 -12.28 -11.05
CA ASN A 11 3.95 -12.87 -11.72
C ASN A 11 5.23 -12.41 -11.00
N SER A 12 6.38 -13.04 -11.26
CA SER A 12 7.70 -12.70 -10.72
C SER A 12 8.22 -11.34 -11.22
N LYS A 13 7.46 -10.26 -10.99
CA LYS A 13 7.87 -8.89 -11.27
C LYS A 13 9.10 -8.57 -10.44
N THR A 14 10.09 -7.97 -11.10
CA THR A 14 11.36 -7.62 -10.47
C THR A 14 11.26 -6.22 -9.84
N ASN A 15 12.14 -5.93 -8.88
CA ASN A 15 12.24 -4.60 -8.25
C ASN A 15 12.43 -3.46 -9.27
N LYS A 16 12.91 -3.72 -10.50
CA LYS A 16 13.08 -2.67 -11.51
C LYS A 16 11.77 -2.04 -11.98
N ASP A 17 10.61 -2.67 -11.76
CA ASP A 17 9.31 -2.14 -12.17
C ASP A 17 8.65 -1.23 -11.11
N ILE A 18 9.24 -1.08 -9.92
CA ILE A 18 8.65 -0.31 -8.80
C ILE A 18 8.43 1.16 -9.18
N LYS A 19 9.40 1.79 -9.86
CA LYS A 19 9.27 3.20 -10.31
C LYS A 19 8.08 3.40 -11.25
N LYS A 20 7.64 2.35 -11.95
CA LYS A 20 6.45 2.38 -12.81
C LYS A 20 5.13 2.26 -12.03
N LEU A 21 5.17 1.88 -10.74
CA LEU A 21 3.97 1.70 -9.89
C LEU A 21 3.43 3.00 -9.31
N VAL A 22 4.27 4.02 -9.14
CA VAL A 22 3.90 5.30 -8.53
C VAL A 22 2.70 5.93 -9.24
N ARG A 23 2.73 6.04 -10.57
CA ARG A 23 1.66 6.66 -11.35
C ARG A 23 0.33 5.86 -11.28
N PRO A 24 0.32 4.54 -11.47
CA PRO A 24 -0.84 3.69 -11.18
C PRO A 24 -1.43 3.87 -9.78
N ILE A 25 -0.60 3.87 -8.73
CA ILE A 25 -1.04 4.05 -7.34
C ILE A 25 -1.71 5.41 -7.16
N LYS A 26 -1.10 6.50 -7.67
CA LYS A 26 -1.69 7.85 -7.63
C LYS A 26 -3.06 7.90 -8.30
N ARG A 27 -3.23 7.17 -9.41
CA ARG A 27 -4.50 7.09 -10.15
C ARG A 27 -5.54 6.26 -9.41
N ALA A 28 -5.14 5.15 -8.77
CA ALA A 28 -6.03 4.34 -7.96
C ALA A 28 -6.52 5.09 -6.71
N ALA A 29 -5.61 5.81 -6.04
CA ALA A 29 -5.88 6.53 -4.79
C ALA A 29 -6.24 8.02 -4.98
N HIS A 30 -6.61 8.44 -6.20
CA HIS A 30 -6.96 9.83 -6.46
C HIS A 30 -8.12 10.29 -5.56
N ALA A 31 -7.99 11.51 -5.05
CA ALA A 31 -8.83 12.18 -4.05
C ALA A 31 -8.72 11.67 -2.60
N HIS A 32 -7.85 10.71 -2.30
CA HIS A 32 -7.67 10.18 -0.95
C HIS A 32 -6.30 10.50 -0.36
N ASN A 33 -6.22 10.50 0.98
CA ASN A 33 -4.97 10.45 1.72
C ASN A 33 -4.48 9.01 1.77
N TYR A 34 -3.19 8.78 1.48
CA TYR A 34 -2.64 7.44 1.46
C TYR A 34 -1.13 7.39 1.68
N ALA A 35 -0.67 6.22 2.10
CA ALA A 35 0.73 5.84 2.25
C ALA A 35 0.97 4.50 1.55
N VAL A 36 2.05 4.39 0.78
CA VAL A 36 2.46 3.12 0.17
C VAL A 36 3.94 2.85 0.40
N GLU A 37 4.21 1.63 0.84
CA GLU A 37 5.56 1.10 1.01
C GLU A 37 5.70 -0.23 0.31
N LEU A 38 6.90 -0.47 -0.22
CA LEU A 38 7.27 -1.72 -0.83
C LEU A 38 8.18 -2.51 0.10
N HIS A 39 7.90 -3.79 0.19
CA HIS A 39 8.66 -4.75 0.96
C HIS A 39 9.21 -5.84 0.03
N PRO A 40 10.53 -5.91 -0.18
CA PRO A 40 11.16 -7.00 -0.94
C PRO A 40 11.17 -8.36 -0.22
N THR A 41 11.10 -8.36 1.11
CA THR A 41 11.08 -9.55 1.96
C THR A 41 10.01 -9.47 3.03
N ASN A 42 9.65 -10.61 3.59
CA ASN A 42 8.81 -10.68 4.77
C ASN A 42 9.62 -10.46 6.07
N LYS A 43 8.93 -10.52 7.22
CA LYS A 43 9.50 -10.38 8.56
C LYS A 43 10.57 -11.42 8.93
N TYR A 44 10.64 -12.54 8.19
CA TYR A 44 11.64 -13.59 8.37
C TYR A 44 12.83 -13.44 7.40
N GLY A 45 12.89 -12.35 6.63
CA GLY A 45 13.92 -12.12 5.62
C GLY A 45 13.78 -12.94 4.35
N GLN A 46 12.67 -13.69 4.19
CA GLN A 46 12.42 -14.49 2.99
C GLN A 46 11.90 -13.59 1.87
N ARG A 47 12.32 -13.88 0.63
CA ARG A 47 11.87 -13.15 -0.56
C ARG A 47 10.35 -13.24 -0.69
N ASP A 48 9.69 -12.11 -0.54
CA ASP A 48 8.23 -11.95 -0.58
C ASP A 48 7.95 -10.51 -0.98
N LEU A 49 7.88 -10.25 -2.29
CA LEU A 49 7.67 -8.90 -2.80
C LEU A 49 6.21 -8.50 -2.59
N HIS A 50 5.95 -7.47 -1.78
CA HIS A 50 4.60 -6.98 -1.52
C HIS A 50 4.55 -5.48 -1.30
N LEU A 51 3.38 -4.88 -1.52
CA LEU A 51 3.09 -3.50 -1.17
C LEU A 51 2.20 -3.47 0.06
N HIS A 52 2.54 -2.62 1.03
CA HIS A 52 1.60 -2.19 2.05
C HIS A 52 1.00 -0.85 1.64
N ILE A 53 -0.33 -0.74 1.71
CA ILE A 53 -1.07 0.47 1.40
C ILE A 53 -1.93 0.83 2.61
N LEU A 54 -1.76 2.05 3.10
CA LEU A 54 -2.69 2.69 4.03
C LEU A 54 -3.51 3.72 3.24
N ILE A 55 -4.83 3.68 3.35
CA ILE A 55 -5.73 4.55 2.56
C ILE A 55 -6.89 5.03 3.43
N GLU A 56 -7.17 6.33 3.39
CA GLU A 56 -8.39 6.89 3.96
C GLU A 56 -9.51 6.90 2.91
N THR A 57 -10.58 6.14 3.17
CA THR A 57 -11.75 6.12 2.29
C THR A 57 -13.03 5.76 3.04
N THR A 58 -14.17 6.20 2.51
CA THR A 58 -15.51 5.76 2.91
C THR A 58 -16.06 4.67 1.99
N ASN A 59 -15.43 4.44 0.83
CA ASN A 59 -15.86 3.45 -0.17
C ASN A 59 -14.70 2.53 -0.58
N ILE A 60 -14.47 1.52 0.25
CA ILE A 60 -13.37 0.59 0.03
C ILE A 60 -13.56 -0.28 -1.22
N GLN A 61 -14.79 -0.59 -1.62
CA GLN A 61 -15.07 -1.41 -2.80
C GLN A 61 -14.68 -0.68 -4.09
N GLN A 62 -15.02 0.61 -4.19
CA GLN A 62 -14.58 1.44 -5.32
C GLN A 62 -13.05 1.52 -5.39
N PHE A 63 -12.38 1.68 -4.25
CA PHE A 63 -10.91 1.68 -4.22
C PHE A 63 -10.31 0.35 -4.68
N LYS A 64 -10.88 -0.80 -4.27
CA LYS A 64 -10.45 -2.13 -4.72
C LYS A 64 -10.56 -2.29 -6.23
N GLN A 65 -11.67 -1.86 -6.83
CA GLN A 65 -11.86 -1.90 -8.29
C GLN A 65 -10.82 -1.06 -9.02
N ARG A 66 -10.53 0.14 -8.51
CA ARG A 66 -9.51 1.03 -9.08
C ARG A 66 -8.10 0.46 -8.94
N LEU A 67 -7.79 -0.16 -7.81
CA LEU A 67 -6.52 -0.86 -7.62
C LEU A 67 -6.36 -1.98 -8.65
N GLN A 68 -7.37 -2.83 -8.83
CA GLN A 68 -7.33 -3.91 -9.82
C GLN A 68 -7.16 -3.37 -11.25
N TYR A 69 -7.84 -2.28 -11.59
CA TYR A 69 -7.72 -1.66 -12.92
C TYR A 69 -6.34 -1.07 -13.18
N PHE A 70 -5.80 -0.25 -12.27
CA PHE A 70 -4.53 0.45 -12.50
C PHE A 70 -3.30 -0.42 -12.18
N LEU A 71 -3.43 -1.42 -11.30
CA LEU A 71 -2.36 -2.34 -10.90
C LEU A 71 -2.68 -3.77 -11.36
N SER A 72 -3.06 -3.95 -12.62
CA SER A 72 -3.55 -5.23 -13.21
C SER A 72 -2.62 -6.45 -13.15
N GLY A 73 -1.41 -6.34 -12.59
CA GLY A 73 -0.57 -7.49 -12.28
C GLY A 73 -0.16 -7.55 -10.81
N TRP A 74 -1.00 -7.00 -9.95
CA TRP A 74 -0.94 -7.09 -8.50
C TRP A 74 -2.30 -7.57 -7.99
N GLU A 75 -2.29 -8.55 -7.10
CA GLU A 75 -3.48 -9.04 -6.43
C GLU A 75 -3.56 -8.53 -5.00
N LEU A 76 -4.80 -8.41 -4.50
CA LEU A 76 -5.05 -8.11 -3.11
C LEU A 76 -5.00 -9.39 -2.28
N ALA A 77 -3.93 -9.51 -1.50
CA ALA A 77 -3.74 -10.64 -0.59
C ALA A 77 -4.44 -10.42 0.76
N TYR A 78 -4.52 -9.17 1.22
CA TYR A 78 -5.04 -8.84 2.54
C TYR A 78 -5.68 -7.46 2.59
N ILE A 79 -6.73 -7.33 3.40
CA ILE A 79 -7.39 -6.06 3.68
C ILE A 79 -7.99 -6.07 5.08
N GLN A 80 -7.77 -5.00 5.84
CA GLN A 80 -8.41 -4.76 7.12
C GLN A 80 -8.63 -3.28 7.38
N THR A 81 -9.56 -2.96 8.27
CA THR A 81 -9.64 -1.61 8.84
C THR A 81 -8.47 -1.40 9.80
N ALA A 82 -7.74 -0.30 9.64
CA ALA A 82 -6.67 0.09 10.55
C ALA A 82 -7.27 0.84 11.74
N ARG A 83 -7.51 0.13 12.85
CA ARG A 83 -8.05 0.74 14.09
C ARG A 83 -7.11 1.77 14.73
N GLN A 84 -5.81 1.63 14.47
CA GLN A 84 -4.76 2.54 14.92
C GLN A 84 -3.84 2.83 13.74
N PRO A 85 -4.16 3.84 12.91
CA PRO A 85 -3.42 4.12 11.68
C PRO A 85 -1.92 4.39 11.91
N LEU A 86 -1.56 5.04 13.04
CA LEU A 86 -0.17 5.26 13.46
C LEU A 86 0.62 3.96 13.61
N ASN A 87 0.00 2.95 14.22
CA ASN A 87 0.63 1.66 14.43
C ASN A 87 0.77 0.90 13.11
N ALA A 88 -0.19 1.03 12.19
CA ALA A 88 -0.09 0.46 10.85
C ALA A 88 1.01 1.14 10.01
N LEU A 89 1.12 2.47 10.08
CA LEU A 89 2.16 3.25 9.43
C LEU A 89 3.55 2.94 10.01
N SER A 90 3.65 2.82 11.34
CA SER A 90 4.88 2.39 12.01
C SER A 90 5.24 0.96 11.65
N TYR A 91 4.26 0.07 11.55
CA TYR A 91 4.48 -1.34 11.20
C TYR A 91 5.03 -1.49 9.77
N MET A 92 4.45 -0.78 8.79
CA MET A 92 4.97 -0.80 7.42
C MET A 92 6.39 -0.22 7.39
N SER A 93 6.62 0.96 7.97
CA SER A 93 7.91 1.66 7.84
C SER A 93 9.09 1.06 8.61
N ARG A 94 8.83 0.25 9.66
CA ARG A 94 9.88 -0.31 10.53
C ARG A 94 10.58 -1.55 9.98
N GLN A 95 10.16 -2.10 8.85
CA GLN A 95 10.88 -3.24 8.28
C GLN A 95 12.18 -2.74 7.65
N ASN A 96 13.32 -3.40 7.96
CA ASN A 96 14.67 -2.97 7.57
C ASN A 96 14.89 -2.78 6.05
N ASN A 97 13.95 -3.25 5.22
CA ASN A 97 13.98 -3.14 3.77
C ASN A 97 12.71 -2.50 3.19
N ALA A 98 11.89 -1.83 4.02
CA ALA A 98 10.76 -1.06 3.53
C ALA A 98 11.28 0.09 2.67
N GLU A 99 10.88 0.11 1.41
CA GLU A 99 11.19 1.19 0.48
C GLU A 99 9.95 2.09 0.33
N PRO A 100 10.03 3.38 0.72
CA PRO A 100 8.91 4.29 0.54
C PRO A 100 8.61 4.48 -0.95
N VAL A 101 7.38 4.19 -1.37
CA VAL A 101 6.97 4.33 -2.78
C VAL A 101 6.34 5.70 -3.03
N HIS A 102 5.33 6.07 -2.24
CA HIS A 102 4.67 7.37 -2.32
C HIS A 102 3.75 7.60 -1.12
N TYR A 103 3.76 8.84 -0.61
CA TYR A 103 2.76 9.35 0.33
C TYR A 103 2.03 10.58 -0.22
N LYS A 104 0.72 10.69 0.01
CA LYS A 104 -0.08 11.88 -0.33
C LYS A 104 -1.00 12.23 0.83
N GLY A 105 -0.98 13.50 1.23
CA GLY A 105 -1.78 14.03 2.34
C GLY A 105 -0.92 14.35 3.56
N ASN A 106 -1.56 14.84 4.62
CA ASN A 106 -0.89 14.97 5.92
C ASN A 106 -0.86 13.58 6.59
N LEU A 107 0.33 13.02 6.77
CA LEU A 107 0.51 11.76 7.49
C LEU A 107 -0.01 11.82 8.92
N ALA A 108 0.06 12.99 9.57
CA ALA A 108 -0.57 13.22 10.88
C ALA A 108 -2.10 13.14 10.79
N ALA A 109 -2.72 13.66 9.73
CA ALA A 109 -4.18 13.55 9.55
C ALA A 109 -4.65 12.11 9.28
N LEU A 110 -3.83 11.26 8.64
CA LEU A 110 -4.08 9.82 8.55
C LEU A 110 -4.04 9.13 9.92
N CYS A 111 -3.41 9.76 10.90
CA CYS A 111 -2.98 9.22 12.18
C CYS A 111 -3.74 9.81 13.39
N GLU A 112 -4.48 10.89 13.19
CA GLU A 112 -5.27 11.63 14.19
C GLU A 112 -6.74 11.16 14.30
N LEU A 113 -7.13 10.16 13.49
CA LEU A 113 -8.44 9.49 13.51
C LEU A 113 -8.41 8.17 14.30
#